data_AF-A0A544UT73-F1
#
_entry.id   AF-A0A544UT73-F1
#
_cell.length_a   1.000
_cell.length_b   1.000
_cell.length_c   1.000
_cell.angle_alpha   90.00
_cell.angle_beta   90.00
_cell.angle_gamma   90.00
#
_symmetry.space_group_name_H-M   'P 1'
#
loop_
_entity.id
_entity.type
_entity.pdbx_description
1 polymer ?
#
loop_
_entity_poly.entity_id
_entity_poly.type
_entity_poly.pdbx_seq_one_letter_code
_entity_poly.pdbx_strand_id
1 'polypeptide(L)'
;MKRPIKKTWMIASALTIGMAVLTPLQAGATAVEPTNGVTVQIEQQVTGTIKGISDDGLFLKGRDGKNYYINFYKFSEEQLEKMNLVEGQEITVEGSAVEDFSDFYTFEVYKKELPKEVTNEDLTKLEKMFNEAKKLQNEAAKADKNNVEEAEKKYEEMQKIYVDMGKIVKPYYLATWQPEPFEEYLEGLGFSEKNIVIEENDKKQLKASYEEWVKLEKDSQEEKAKEKMKEFHKILQPYFDKLYPTPTFEAFIERFELDIPAEDLAKLKNIYDNAQKAEKDDNADDSVKLWEEFYYIIDQFIKPQTFEEHMADYEFKVSEADSKQLKQLYEEILKLNIKEDKVKIEEKWEAFRNILEPYFKANKEILISPSKLTVNGQDYLPQ
;
A
#
# COMPACT_ATOMS: atom_id res chain seq x y z
N MET A 1 -32.53 -6.43 12.96
CA MET A 1 -33.81 -6.07 12.30
C MET A 1 -33.68 -6.31 10.81
N LYS A 2 -34.53 -7.17 10.24
CA LYS A 2 -34.58 -7.46 8.79
C LYS A 2 -35.15 -6.25 8.05
N ARG A 3 -34.45 -5.73 7.03
CA ARG A 3 -35.02 -4.75 6.09
C ARG A 3 -35.53 -5.45 4.82
N PRO A 4 -36.69 -5.05 4.26
CA PRO A 4 -37.35 -5.76 3.17
C PRO A 4 -37.13 -5.11 1.79
N ILE A 5 -37.09 -5.99 0.77
CA ILE A 5 -37.75 -5.96 -0.56
C ILE A 5 -37.68 -4.66 -1.40
N LYS A 6 -37.27 -4.81 -2.68
CA LYS A 6 -38.13 -4.45 -3.85
C LYS A 6 -37.67 -5.11 -5.17
N LYS A 7 -38.44 -6.11 -5.62
CA LYS A 7 -38.65 -6.44 -7.03
C LYS A 7 -39.48 -5.33 -7.67
N THR A 8 -39.14 -4.95 -8.91
CA THR A 8 -39.98 -4.48 -10.05
C THR A 8 -39.15 -3.47 -10.88
N TRP A 9 -39.11 -3.39 -12.22
CA TRP A 9 -39.88 -3.98 -13.32
C TRP A 9 -39.06 -3.86 -14.62
N MET A 10 -39.28 -4.77 -15.57
CA MET A 10 -38.95 -4.60 -16.98
C MET A 10 -39.80 -3.48 -17.58
N ILE A 11 -39.19 -2.61 -18.40
CA ILE A 11 -39.87 -1.98 -19.54
C ILE A 11 -38.97 -2.17 -20.76
N ALA A 12 -39.43 -3.01 -21.67
CA ALA A 12 -38.98 -3.04 -23.04
C ALA A 12 -39.73 -1.95 -23.82
N SER A 13 -39.00 -1.15 -24.60
CA SER A 13 -39.56 -0.49 -25.79
C SER A 13 -38.44 -0.34 -26.83
N ALA A 14 -38.70 -0.90 -28.00
CA ALA A 14 -37.84 -0.98 -29.16
C ALA A 14 -38.00 0.24 -30.09
N LEU A 15 -37.18 0.25 -31.17
CA LEU A 15 -37.27 1.01 -32.45
C LEU A 15 -36.70 2.44 -32.46
N THR A 16 -35.91 2.93 -33.44
CA THR A 16 -35.25 2.39 -34.65
C THR A 16 -34.20 3.42 -35.13
N ILE A 17 -33.10 2.92 -35.74
CA ILE A 17 -32.24 3.47 -36.83
C ILE A 17 -31.80 4.95 -36.78
N GLY A 18 -30.48 5.12 -36.63
CA GLY A 18 -29.72 6.25 -37.16
C GLY A 18 -28.26 5.82 -37.33
N MET A 19 -27.89 5.40 -38.54
CA MET A 19 -26.53 5.01 -38.89
C MET A 19 -25.57 6.19 -38.71
N ALA A 20 -24.52 5.98 -37.92
CA ALA A 20 -23.20 6.55 -38.17
C ALA A 20 -22.18 5.58 -37.59
N VAL A 21 -21.74 4.64 -38.43
CA VAL A 21 -20.55 3.83 -38.16
C VAL A 21 -19.36 4.78 -38.17
N LEU A 22 -18.91 5.17 -36.99
CA LEU A 22 -17.53 5.61 -36.77
C LEU A 22 -16.90 4.55 -35.87
N THR A 23 -16.47 3.46 -36.50
CA THR A 23 -15.39 2.64 -35.96
C THR A 23 -14.18 3.53 -35.73
N PRO A 24 -13.67 3.71 -34.51
CA PRO A 24 -12.27 4.04 -34.36
C PRO A 24 -11.51 2.81 -34.88
N LEU A 25 -10.64 3.02 -35.86
CA LEU A 25 -9.69 2.00 -36.28
C LEU A 25 -8.89 1.54 -35.05
N GLN A 26 -9.24 0.38 -34.49
CA GLN A 26 -8.27 -0.51 -33.87
C GLN A 26 -7.66 -1.34 -35.01
N ALA A 27 -6.75 -0.73 -35.75
CA ALA A 27 -5.73 -1.47 -36.48
C ALA A 27 -4.49 -1.48 -35.56
N GLY A 28 -3.97 -2.68 -35.28
CA GLY A 28 -3.02 -2.95 -34.22
C GLY A 28 -1.87 -1.95 -34.12
N ALA A 29 -1.62 -1.49 -32.90
CA ALA A 29 -0.35 -0.87 -32.54
C ALA A 29 0.71 -1.98 -32.48
N THR A 30 1.22 -2.39 -33.64
CA THR A 30 2.58 -2.90 -33.71
C THR A 30 3.51 -1.73 -33.36
N ALA A 31 4.35 -1.93 -32.35
CA ALA A 31 5.43 -1.01 -32.02
C ALA A 31 6.22 -0.70 -33.31
N VAL A 32 6.23 0.58 -33.70
CA VAL A 32 7.18 1.06 -34.69
C VAL A 32 8.48 1.29 -33.94
N GLU A 33 9.52 0.50 -34.21
CA GLU A 33 10.86 0.79 -33.71
C GLU A 33 11.28 2.20 -34.16
N PRO A 34 11.55 3.14 -33.25
CA PRO A 34 11.95 4.48 -33.65
C PRO A 34 13.42 4.44 -34.11
N THR A 35 13.66 4.93 -35.31
CA THR A 35 14.98 4.96 -35.98
C THR A 35 15.99 5.90 -35.29
N ASN A 36 15.67 6.51 -34.15
CA ASN A 36 16.51 7.50 -33.45
C ASN A 36 16.31 7.56 -31.91
N GLY A 37 15.80 6.52 -31.25
CA GLY A 37 15.78 6.47 -29.76
C GLY A 37 14.85 7.48 -29.07
N VAL A 38 13.94 8.13 -29.80
CA VAL A 38 12.86 8.93 -29.23
C VAL A 38 11.61 8.06 -29.15
N THR A 39 11.26 7.62 -27.95
CA THR A 39 9.98 6.96 -27.67
C THR A 39 8.87 7.99 -27.79
N VAL A 40 8.11 7.95 -28.89
CA VAL A 40 6.89 8.75 -29.02
C VAL A 40 5.82 8.12 -28.14
N GLN A 41 5.60 8.67 -26.94
CA GLN A 41 4.46 8.29 -26.12
C GLN A 41 3.18 8.77 -26.82
N ILE A 42 2.37 7.83 -27.30
CA ILE A 42 1.10 8.14 -27.95
C ILE A 42 0.14 8.65 -26.86
N GLU A 43 -0.30 9.90 -26.99
CA GLU A 43 -1.30 10.50 -26.12
C GLU A 43 -2.64 9.78 -26.34
N GLN A 44 -3.18 9.21 -25.26
CA GLN A 44 -4.45 8.50 -25.24
C GLN A 44 -5.53 9.42 -24.67
N GLN A 45 -6.71 9.39 -25.28
CA GLN A 45 -7.91 9.99 -24.71
C GLN A 45 -8.86 8.89 -24.25
N VAL A 46 -9.25 8.92 -22.99
CA VAL A 46 -10.11 7.91 -22.37
C VAL A 46 -11.26 8.62 -21.66
N THR A 47 -12.49 8.27 -22.03
CA THR A 47 -13.69 8.65 -21.27
C THR A 47 -14.19 7.43 -20.51
N GLY A 48 -14.50 7.59 -19.22
CA GLY A 48 -14.91 6.49 -18.37
C GLY A 48 -15.57 6.92 -17.08
N THR A 49 -16.03 5.94 -16.32
CA THR A 49 -16.70 6.14 -15.02
C THR A 49 -15.74 5.82 -13.88
N ILE A 50 -15.66 6.72 -12.89
CA ILE A 50 -14.83 6.55 -11.68
C ILE A 50 -15.36 5.36 -10.88
N LYS A 51 -14.46 4.45 -10.51
CA LYS A 51 -14.74 3.24 -9.71
C LYS A 51 -14.27 3.35 -8.28
N GLY A 52 -13.19 4.08 -8.06
CA GLY A 52 -12.61 4.34 -6.75
C GLY A 52 -11.63 5.50 -6.87
N ILE A 53 -11.40 6.19 -5.76
CA ILE A 53 -10.49 7.32 -5.66
C ILE A 53 -9.49 7.00 -4.55
N SER A 54 -8.21 7.20 -4.82
CA SER A 54 -7.13 7.13 -3.85
C SER A 54 -6.48 8.50 -3.70
N ASP A 55 -5.62 8.66 -2.69
CA ASP A 55 -4.92 9.93 -2.46
C ASP A 55 -3.98 10.31 -3.63
N ASP A 56 -3.44 9.30 -4.32
CA ASP A 56 -2.46 9.45 -5.40
C ASP A 56 -3.04 9.26 -6.82
N GLY A 57 -4.34 9.00 -6.95
CA GLY A 57 -4.96 8.73 -8.24
C GLY A 57 -6.43 8.31 -8.18
N LEU A 58 -6.92 7.76 -9.30
CA LEU A 58 -8.24 7.14 -9.35
C LEU A 58 -8.26 5.91 -10.26
N PHE A 59 -9.24 5.04 -10.00
CA PHE A 59 -9.58 3.91 -10.85
C PHE A 59 -10.73 4.29 -11.78
N LEU A 60 -10.54 4.09 -13.07
CA LEU A 60 -11.47 4.48 -14.12
C LEU A 60 -11.86 3.27 -14.96
N LYS A 61 -13.17 3.01 -15.10
CA LYS A 61 -13.68 2.06 -16.09
C LYS A 61 -13.97 2.78 -17.39
N GLY A 62 -13.14 2.57 -18.41
CA GLY A 62 -13.31 3.16 -19.72
C GLY A 62 -14.61 2.71 -20.40
N ARG A 63 -15.16 3.56 -21.27
CA ARG A 63 -16.28 3.18 -22.15
C ARG A 63 -15.95 2.04 -23.11
N ASP A 64 -14.65 1.80 -23.36
CA ASP A 64 -14.15 0.65 -24.11
C ASP A 64 -14.13 -0.65 -23.29
N GLY A 65 -14.55 -0.61 -22.02
CA GLY A 65 -14.63 -1.74 -21.11
C GLY A 65 -13.31 -2.07 -20.41
N LYS A 66 -12.22 -1.33 -20.65
CA LYS A 66 -10.93 -1.56 -19.97
C LYS A 66 -10.84 -0.81 -18.64
N ASN A 67 -9.94 -1.29 -17.78
CA ASN A 67 -9.63 -0.67 -16.51
C ASN A 67 -8.42 0.25 -16.69
N TYR A 68 -8.46 1.41 -16.05
CA TYR A 68 -7.40 2.39 -16.07
C TYR A 68 -7.11 2.86 -14.65
N TYR A 69 -5.85 3.16 -14.37
CA TYR A 69 -5.45 3.92 -13.20
C TYR A 69 -4.88 5.26 -13.67
N ILE A 70 -5.40 6.34 -13.12
CA ILE A 70 -5.05 7.71 -13.49
C ILE A 70 -4.31 8.34 -12.31
N ASN A 71 -3.02 8.62 -12.49
CA ASN A 71 -2.19 9.16 -11.40
C ASN A 71 -2.38 10.67 -11.22
N PHE A 72 -2.27 11.14 -9.97
CA PHE A 72 -2.45 12.55 -9.61
C PHE A 72 -1.16 13.30 -9.23
N TYR A 73 0.03 12.70 -9.28
CA TYR A 73 1.26 13.35 -8.77
C TYR A 73 1.62 14.68 -9.44
N LYS A 74 1.09 14.94 -10.64
CA LYS A 74 1.32 16.21 -11.34
C LYS A 74 0.24 17.25 -11.07
N PHE A 75 -0.83 16.95 -10.34
CA PHE A 75 -1.82 17.95 -9.91
C PHE A 75 -1.52 18.44 -8.50
N SER A 76 -1.90 19.68 -8.20
CA SER A 76 -1.83 20.20 -6.83
C SER A 76 -3.06 19.80 -6.01
N GLU A 77 -2.91 19.76 -4.68
CA GLU A 77 -4.01 19.48 -3.75
C GLU A 77 -5.22 20.40 -4.02
N GLU A 78 -4.98 21.71 -4.21
CA GLU A 78 -6.04 22.66 -4.55
C GLU A 78 -6.78 22.31 -5.86
N GLN A 79 -6.08 21.76 -6.85
CA GLN A 79 -6.72 21.33 -8.10
C GLN A 79 -7.59 20.11 -7.85
N LEU A 80 -7.08 19.12 -7.12
CA LEU A 80 -7.80 17.88 -6.79
C LEU A 80 -9.06 18.18 -5.97
N GLU A 81 -8.97 19.07 -4.97
CA GLU A 81 -10.14 19.55 -4.21
C GLU A 81 -11.17 20.22 -5.13
N LYS A 82 -10.74 21.08 -6.05
CA LYS A 82 -11.62 21.78 -7.00
C LYS A 82 -12.25 20.84 -8.03
N MET A 83 -11.67 19.68 -8.31
CA MET A 83 -12.29 18.69 -9.20
C MET A 83 -13.53 18.05 -8.55
N ASN A 84 -13.61 18.01 -7.22
CA ASN A 84 -14.73 17.43 -6.46
C ASN A 84 -15.19 16.07 -7.01
N LEU A 85 -14.21 15.17 -7.19
CA LEU A 85 -14.39 13.86 -7.81
C LEU A 85 -15.27 12.97 -6.94
N VAL A 86 -16.20 12.25 -7.56
CA VAL A 86 -17.08 11.29 -6.88
C VAL A 86 -17.16 9.97 -7.64
N GLU A 87 -17.21 8.86 -6.92
CA GLU A 87 -17.44 7.55 -7.53
C GLU A 87 -18.74 7.53 -8.36
N GLY A 88 -18.72 6.85 -9.50
CA GLY A 88 -19.83 6.84 -10.45
C GLY A 88 -19.90 8.04 -11.39
N GLN A 89 -19.09 9.08 -11.20
CA GLN A 89 -18.98 10.21 -12.13
C GLN A 89 -18.26 9.79 -13.41
N GLU A 90 -18.67 10.38 -14.54
CA GLU A 90 -17.96 10.24 -15.81
C GLU A 90 -16.96 11.39 -16.00
N ILE A 91 -15.73 11.05 -16.38
CA ILE A 91 -14.65 12.01 -16.68
C ILE A 91 -13.98 11.64 -17.99
N THR A 92 -13.22 12.58 -18.55
CA THR A 92 -12.32 12.32 -19.68
C THR A 92 -10.89 12.63 -19.27
N VAL A 93 -9.97 11.76 -19.67
CA VAL A 93 -8.54 11.86 -19.40
C VAL A 93 -7.80 11.88 -20.72
N GLU A 94 -6.87 12.80 -20.85
CA GLU A 94 -5.83 12.76 -21.88
C GLU A 94 -4.49 12.54 -21.18
N GLY A 95 -3.63 11.70 -21.73
CA GLY A 95 -2.32 11.40 -21.14
C GLY A 95 -1.56 10.29 -21.83
N SER A 96 -0.36 10.02 -21.35
CA SER A 96 0.46 8.92 -21.85
C SER A 96 0.33 7.69 -20.98
N ALA A 97 0.36 6.51 -21.59
CA ALA A 97 0.44 5.27 -20.85
C ALA A 97 1.87 5.03 -20.32
N VAL A 98 1.96 4.49 -19.11
CA VAL A 98 3.20 4.02 -18.50
C VAL A 98 3.14 2.51 -18.25
N GLU A 99 4.29 1.87 -18.09
CA GLU A 99 4.36 0.39 -17.98
C GLU A 99 4.17 -0.08 -16.54
N ASP A 100 4.70 0.69 -15.58
CA ASP A 100 4.72 0.36 -14.17
C ASP A 100 4.28 1.56 -13.29
N PHE A 101 3.68 1.28 -12.13
CA PHE A 101 3.28 2.34 -11.18
C PHE A 101 4.46 3.22 -10.75
N SER A 102 5.65 2.64 -10.66
CA SER A 102 6.86 3.36 -10.30
C SER A 102 7.27 4.39 -11.37
N ASP A 103 6.80 4.29 -12.61
CA ASP A 103 7.06 5.27 -13.66
C ASP A 103 6.30 6.59 -13.44
N PHE A 104 5.26 6.59 -12.60
CA PHE A 104 4.60 7.83 -12.18
C PHE A 104 5.53 8.70 -11.31
N TYR A 105 6.40 8.07 -10.52
CA TYR A 105 7.34 8.77 -9.67
C TYR A 105 8.55 9.21 -10.49
N THR A 106 8.44 10.40 -11.07
CA THR A 106 9.49 11.05 -11.85
C THR A 106 10.31 12.01 -10.99
N PHE A 107 11.46 12.49 -11.49
CA PHE A 107 12.26 13.46 -10.76
C PHE A 107 11.49 14.76 -10.47
N GLU A 108 10.61 15.22 -11.37
CA GLU A 108 9.78 16.40 -11.10
C GLU A 108 8.77 16.16 -9.96
N VAL A 109 8.32 14.91 -9.76
CA VAL A 109 7.48 14.56 -8.60
C VAL A 109 8.31 14.60 -7.32
N TYR A 110 9.45 13.91 -7.30
CA TYR A 110 10.40 13.94 -6.18
C TYR A 110 10.82 15.38 -5.79
N LYS A 111 11.08 16.23 -6.78
CA LYS A 111 11.49 17.62 -6.60
C LYS A 111 10.43 18.48 -5.90
N LYS A 112 9.13 18.18 -6.05
CA LYS A 112 8.06 18.90 -5.34
C LYS A 112 8.11 18.70 -3.84
N GLU A 113 8.65 17.57 -3.39
CA GLU A 113 8.78 17.22 -1.97
C GLU A 113 10.02 17.87 -1.33
N LEU A 114 10.95 18.40 -2.13
CA LEU A 114 12.18 19.02 -1.63
C LEU A 114 11.93 20.42 -1.04
N PRO A 115 12.71 20.82 -0.01
CA PRO A 115 12.71 22.21 0.45
C PRO A 115 13.00 23.19 -0.70
N LYS A 116 12.32 24.34 -0.70
CA LYS A 116 12.41 25.33 -1.79
C LYS A 116 13.80 25.96 -1.92
N GLU A 117 14.60 25.87 -0.87
CA GLU A 117 15.96 26.40 -0.75
C GLU A 117 17.02 25.50 -1.38
N VAL A 118 16.67 24.28 -1.82
CA VAL A 118 17.63 23.39 -2.51
C VAL A 118 18.19 24.08 -3.74
N THR A 119 19.51 24.15 -3.82
CA THR A 119 20.19 24.88 -4.90
C THR A 119 20.05 24.17 -6.25
N ASN A 120 20.09 24.91 -7.35
CA ASN A 120 20.09 24.33 -8.71
C ASN A 120 21.25 23.34 -8.93
N GLU A 121 22.39 23.58 -8.30
CA GLU A 121 23.54 22.67 -8.37
C GLU A 121 23.21 21.32 -7.74
N ASP A 122 22.63 21.33 -6.54
CA ASP A 122 22.24 20.10 -5.85
C ASP A 122 21.02 19.44 -6.49
N LEU A 123 20.07 20.20 -7.05
CA LEU A 123 18.99 19.64 -7.86
C LEU A 123 19.54 18.86 -9.06
N THR A 124 20.56 19.38 -9.75
CA THR A 124 21.20 18.69 -10.88
C THR A 124 21.88 17.38 -10.43
N LYS A 125 22.52 17.38 -9.25
CA LYS A 125 23.13 16.16 -8.68
C LYS A 125 22.04 15.14 -8.31
N LEU A 126 20.99 15.58 -7.64
CA LEU A 126 19.86 14.75 -7.24
C LEU A 126 19.15 14.15 -8.45
N GLU A 127 18.96 14.90 -9.53
CA GLU A 127 18.35 14.40 -10.77
C GLU A 127 19.16 13.25 -11.36
N LYS A 128 20.48 13.42 -11.43
CA LYS A 128 21.37 12.37 -11.93
C LYS A 128 21.30 11.11 -11.06
N MET A 129 21.37 11.27 -9.75
CA MET A 129 21.31 10.15 -8.79
C MET A 129 19.95 9.45 -8.82
N PHE A 130 18.87 10.22 -8.88
CA PHE A 130 17.50 9.70 -9.02
C PHE A 130 17.36 8.84 -10.27
N ASN A 131 17.83 9.34 -11.43
CA ASN A 131 17.76 8.59 -12.68
C ASN A 131 18.64 7.33 -12.66
N GLU A 132 19.78 7.36 -11.97
CA GLU A 132 20.63 6.19 -11.75
C GLU A 132 19.95 5.14 -10.86
N ALA A 133 19.35 5.55 -9.75
CA ALA A 133 18.56 4.68 -8.88
C ALA A 133 17.36 4.06 -9.63
N LYS A 134 16.67 4.86 -10.45
CA LYS A 134 15.55 4.41 -11.27
C LYS A 134 15.99 3.37 -12.31
N LYS A 135 17.16 3.55 -12.91
CA LYS A 135 17.75 2.57 -13.83
C LYS A 135 18.04 1.25 -13.11
N LEU A 136 18.64 1.28 -11.92
CA LEU A 136 18.91 0.08 -11.12
C LEU A 136 17.61 -0.65 -10.74
N GLN A 137 16.57 0.08 -10.34
CA GLN A 137 15.24 -0.47 -10.06
C GLN A 137 14.70 -1.23 -11.27
N ASN A 138 14.73 -0.61 -12.45
CA ASN A 138 14.22 -1.21 -13.68
C ASN A 138 15.02 -2.44 -14.11
N GLU A 139 16.34 -2.44 -13.90
CA GLU A 139 17.20 -3.60 -14.16
C GLU A 139 16.99 -4.73 -13.15
N ALA A 140 16.71 -4.41 -11.88
CA ALA A 140 16.38 -5.39 -10.84
C ALA A 140 15.02 -6.05 -11.09
N ALA A 141 14.01 -5.27 -11.50
CA ALA A 141 12.68 -5.77 -11.83
C ALA A 141 12.67 -6.73 -13.05
N LYS A 142 13.65 -6.60 -13.94
CA LYS A 142 13.84 -7.48 -15.11
C LYS A 142 14.66 -8.73 -14.81
N ALA A 143 15.27 -8.83 -13.64
CA ALA A 143 16.00 -10.04 -13.26
C ALA A 143 15.00 -11.20 -13.16
N ASP A 144 15.28 -12.29 -13.87
CA ASP A 144 14.48 -13.51 -13.81
C ASP A 144 14.45 -14.06 -12.38
N LYS A 145 13.38 -14.77 -12.01
CA LYS A 145 13.22 -15.45 -10.70
C LYS A 145 14.39 -16.37 -10.36
N ASN A 146 15.18 -16.78 -11.36
CA ASN A 146 16.36 -17.63 -11.21
C ASN A 146 17.66 -16.86 -10.87
N ASN A 147 17.63 -15.52 -10.78
CA ASN A 147 18.80 -14.70 -10.51
C ASN A 147 18.52 -13.62 -9.44
N VAL A 148 18.00 -14.07 -8.31
CA VAL A 148 17.65 -13.23 -7.16
C VAL A 148 18.86 -12.46 -6.62
N GLU A 149 20.04 -13.09 -6.57
CA GLU A 149 21.26 -12.46 -6.05
C GLU A 149 21.68 -11.22 -6.86
N GLU A 150 21.48 -11.23 -8.18
CA GLU A 150 21.77 -10.05 -9.01
C GLU A 150 20.74 -8.92 -8.77
N ALA A 151 19.47 -9.26 -8.53
CA ALA A 151 18.46 -8.27 -8.16
C ALA A 151 18.78 -7.64 -6.80
N GLU A 152 19.13 -8.46 -5.80
CA GLU A 152 19.52 -8.02 -4.46
C GLU A 152 20.69 -7.04 -4.49
N LYS A 153 21.76 -7.34 -5.25
CA LYS A 153 22.91 -6.43 -5.41
C LYS A 153 22.50 -5.08 -6.00
N LYS A 154 21.64 -5.06 -7.02
CA LYS A 154 21.14 -3.80 -7.60
C LYS A 154 20.29 -3.01 -6.59
N TYR A 155 19.49 -3.68 -5.77
CA TYR A 155 18.75 -3.03 -4.70
C TYR A 155 19.68 -2.44 -3.62
N GLU A 156 20.76 -3.14 -3.25
CA GLU A 156 21.77 -2.60 -2.32
C GLU A 156 22.48 -1.36 -2.89
N GLU A 157 22.83 -1.37 -4.18
CA GLU A 157 23.41 -0.21 -4.87
C GLU A 157 22.42 0.96 -4.92
N MET A 158 21.17 0.69 -5.26
CA MET A 158 20.09 1.68 -5.25
C MET A 158 19.90 2.30 -3.85
N GLN A 159 19.93 1.49 -2.79
CA GLN A 159 19.83 1.97 -1.41
C GLN A 159 20.99 2.91 -1.03
N LYS A 160 22.22 2.61 -1.47
CA LYS A 160 23.38 3.50 -1.25
C LYS A 160 23.16 4.86 -1.94
N ILE A 161 22.63 4.87 -3.15
CA ILE A 161 22.30 6.12 -3.86
C ILE A 161 21.26 6.93 -3.07
N TYR A 162 20.18 6.30 -2.58
CA TYR A 162 19.18 7.01 -1.79
C TYR A 162 19.73 7.55 -0.47
N VAL A 163 20.63 6.82 0.20
CA VAL A 163 21.34 7.31 1.39
C VAL A 163 22.16 8.56 1.05
N ASP A 164 22.87 8.55 -0.08
CA ASP A 164 23.69 9.69 -0.50
C ASP A 164 22.82 10.89 -0.95
N MET A 165 21.68 10.65 -1.61
CA MET A 165 20.69 11.69 -1.89
C MET A 165 20.19 12.31 -0.57
N GLY A 166 19.90 11.48 0.43
CA GLY A 166 19.52 11.89 1.78
C GLY A 166 20.54 12.85 2.42
N LYS A 167 21.84 12.58 2.27
CA LYS A 167 22.90 13.47 2.77
C LYS A 167 22.90 14.84 2.10
N ILE A 168 22.53 14.92 0.82
CA ILE A 168 22.41 16.19 0.08
C ILE A 168 21.21 16.98 0.59
N VAL A 169 20.05 16.34 0.77
CA VAL A 169 18.80 17.05 1.12
C VAL A 169 18.69 17.37 2.61
N LYS A 170 19.30 16.56 3.48
CA LYS A 170 19.17 16.67 4.94
C LYS A 170 19.49 18.07 5.49
N PRO A 171 20.58 18.76 5.09
CA PRO A 171 20.86 20.12 5.55
C PRO A 171 19.72 21.11 5.26
N TYR A 172 19.04 20.97 4.12
CA TYR A 172 17.93 21.84 3.73
C TYR A 172 16.67 21.58 4.59
N TYR A 173 16.37 20.32 4.89
CA TYR A 173 15.32 19.97 5.84
C TYR A 173 15.64 20.50 7.24
N LEU A 174 16.87 20.30 7.74
CA LEU A 174 17.28 20.79 9.05
C LEU A 174 17.25 22.33 9.17
N ALA A 175 17.54 23.04 8.09
CA ALA A 175 17.49 24.50 8.04
C ALA A 175 16.06 25.04 8.17
N THR A 176 15.08 24.32 7.64
CA THR A 176 13.65 24.70 7.69
C THR A 176 12.90 24.06 8.86
N TRP A 177 13.48 23.03 9.49
CA TRP A 177 12.87 22.28 10.56
C TRP A 177 12.62 23.14 11.82
N GLN A 178 11.33 23.27 12.13
CA GLN A 178 10.84 23.79 13.40
C GLN A 178 10.40 22.58 14.25
N PRO A 179 11.18 22.19 15.27
CA PRO A 179 10.76 21.15 16.19
C PRO A 179 9.49 21.60 16.90
N GLU A 180 8.53 20.69 17.01
CA GLU A 180 7.32 20.93 17.80
C GLU A 180 7.67 21.17 19.28
N PRO A 181 6.84 21.87 20.06
CA PRO A 181 7.02 21.96 21.50
C PRO A 181 7.08 20.57 22.16
N PHE A 182 7.90 20.41 23.20
CA PHE A 182 8.06 19.12 23.91
C PHE A 182 6.73 18.50 24.35
N GLU A 183 5.79 19.34 24.77
CA GLU A 183 4.47 18.92 25.21
C GLU A 183 3.61 18.40 24.05
N GLU A 184 3.69 19.00 22.86
CA GLU A 184 3.04 18.48 21.64
C GLU A 184 3.70 17.18 21.17
N TYR A 185 5.04 17.10 21.26
CA TYR A 185 5.79 15.88 20.95
C TYR A 185 5.34 14.69 21.83
N LEU A 186 5.16 14.92 23.14
CA LEU A 186 4.64 13.89 24.05
C LEU A 186 3.18 13.51 23.73
N GLU A 187 2.35 14.48 23.34
CA GLU A 187 0.97 14.20 22.92
C GLU A 187 0.93 13.37 21.64
N GLY A 188 1.84 13.61 20.69
CA GLY A 188 2.04 12.79 19.49
C GLY A 188 2.43 11.34 19.80
N LEU A 189 3.12 11.11 20.92
CA LEU A 189 3.39 9.76 21.44
C LEU A 189 2.22 9.14 22.21
N GLY A 190 1.10 9.86 22.31
CA GLY A 190 -0.13 9.43 22.98
C GLY A 190 -0.18 9.78 24.46
N PHE A 191 0.74 10.59 25.02
CA PHE A 191 0.71 10.98 26.42
C PHE A 191 0.00 12.32 26.62
N SER A 192 -1.05 12.33 27.44
CA SER A 192 -1.80 13.53 27.79
C SER A 192 -2.23 13.49 29.26
N GLU A 193 -2.61 14.64 29.81
CA GLU A 193 -3.17 14.70 31.16
C GLU A 193 -4.47 13.89 31.33
N LYS A 194 -5.10 13.48 30.22
CA LYS A 194 -6.37 12.74 30.21
C LYS A 194 -6.18 11.22 30.25
N ASN A 195 -4.98 10.69 30.03
CA ASN A 195 -4.70 9.26 30.06
C ASN A 195 -3.60 8.88 31.07
N ILE A 196 -2.33 9.03 30.71
CA ILE A 196 -1.18 8.67 31.54
C ILE A 196 -0.38 9.95 31.83
N VAL A 197 -0.39 10.34 33.11
CA VAL A 197 0.40 11.47 33.60
C VAL A 197 1.83 11.00 33.86
N ILE A 198 2.79 11.56 33.13
CA ILE A 198 4.23 11.31 33.35
C ILE A 198 4.67 12.00 34.64
N GLU A 199 5.45 11.31 35.47
CA GLU A 199 5.93 11.86 36.73
C GLU A 199 6.81 13.10 36.48
N GLU A 200 6.69 14.12 37.34
CA GLU A 200 7.31 15.43 37.14
C GLU A 200 8.85 15.35 36.98
N ASN A 201 9.50 14.42 37.68
CA ASN A 201 10.94 14.23 37.57
C ASN A 201 11.34 13.63 36.21
N ASP A 202 10.59 12.65 35.74
CA ASP A 202 10.82 12.03 34.44
C ASP A 202 10.48 13.00 33.31
N LYS A 203 9.40 13.78 33.45
CA LYS A 203 9.03 14.84 32.50
C LYS A 203 10.16 15.86 32.32
N LYS A 204 10.86 16.23 33.39
CA LYS A 204 12.04 17.12 33.31
C LYS A 204 13.21 16.48 32.58
N GLN A 205 13.49 15.20 32.83
CA GLN A 205 14.55 14.48 32.15
C GLN A 205 14.25 14.29 30.66
N LEU A 206 13.01 13.91 30.32
CA LEU A 206 12.54 13.79 28.95
C LEU A 206 12.65 15.11 28.20
N LYS A 207 12.23 16.22 28.82
CA LYS A 207 12.37 17.55 28.23
C LYS A 207 13.82 17.90 27.93
N ALA A 208 14.72 17.68 28.90
CA ALA A 208 16.15 17.93 28.70
C ALA A 208 16.72 17.05 27.57
N SER A 209 16.36 15.77 27.52
CA SER A 209 16.79 14.85 26.46
C SER A 209 16.25 15.25 25.10
N TYR A 210 14.99 15.69 25.01
CA TYR A 210 14.38 16.19 23.79
C TYR A 210 15.11 17.45 23.27
N GLU A 211 15.33 18.44 24.13
CA GLU A 211 16.04 19.67 23.77
C GLU A 211 17.49 19.39 23.33
N GLU A 212 18.17 18.45 23.99
CA GLU A 212 19.51 18.00 23.60
C GLU A 212 19.50 17.27 22.25
N TRP A 213 18.53 16.37 22.03
CA TRP A 213 18.36 15.67 20.75
C TRP A 213 18.15 16.64 19.59
N VAL A 214 17.23 17.60 19.73
CA VAL A 214 16.98 18.65 18.73
C VAL A 214 18.26 19.40 18.38
N LYS A 215 19.07 19.76 19.39
CA LYS A 215 20.34 20.43 19.17
C LYS A 215 21.33 19.55 18.40
N LEU A 216 21.46 18.27 18.78
CA LEU A 216 22.35 17.32 18.12
C LEU A 216 21.97 17.08 16.66
N GLU A 217 20.68 16.99 16.34
CA GLU A 217 20.19 16.88 14.96
C GLU A 217 20.53 18.12 14.15
N LYS A 218 20.30 19.32 14.69
CA LYS A 218 20.64 20.59 14.01
C LYS A 218 22.15 20.74 13.79
N ASP A 219 22.96 20.23 14.71
CA ASP A 219 24.43 20.19 14.60
C ASP A 219 24.92 19.00 13.74
N SER A 220 24.02 18.22 13.12
CA SER A 220 24.33 17.04 12.30
C SER A 220 25.15 15.96 13.03
N GLN A 221 24.92 15.78 14.33
CA GLN A 221 25.58 14.78 15.18
C GLN A 221 24.70 13.52 15.35
N GLU A 222 24.41 12.84 14.24
CA GLU A 222 23.39 11.78 14.14
C GLU A 222 23.55 10.64 15.16
N GLU A 223 24.74 10.05 15.29
CA GLU A 223 24.94 8.93 16.21
C GLU A 223 24.68 9.34 17.67
N LYS A 224 25.05 10.56 18.05
CA LYS A 224 24.76 11.08 19.39
C LYS A 224 23.27 11.38 19.57
N ALA A 225 22.63 11.95 18.54
CA ALA A 225 21.21 12.21 18.54
C ALA A 225 20.41 10.90 18.72
N LYS A 226 20.81 9.84 18.01
CA LYS A 226 20.23 8.49 18.14
C LYS A 226 20.39 7.90 19.53
N GLU A 227 21.59 7.98 20.12
CA GLU A 227 21.80 7.52 21.50
C GLU A 227 20.95 8.33 22.50
N LYS A 228 20.81 9.65 22.30
CA LYS A 228 19.94 10.50 23.12
C LYS A 228 18.48 10.08 23.03
N MET A 229 17.98 9.74 21.84
CA MET A 229 16.61 9.22 21.70
C MET A 229 16.42 7.83 22.30
N LYS A 230 17.43 6.97 22.33
CA LYS A 230 17.35 5.70 23.07
C LYS A 230 17.20 5.95 24.57
N GLU A 231 17.97 6.88 25.14
CA GLU A 231 17.83 7.29 26.54
C GLU A 231 16.42 7.84 26.83
N PHE A 232 15.90 8.69 25.93
CA PHE A 232 14.54 9.22 26.00
C PHE A 232 13.49 8.10 26.06
N HIS A 233 13.53 7.14 25.13
CA HIS A 233 12.57 6.02 25.09
C HIS A 233 12.69 5.10 26.30
N LYS A 234 13.89 4.91 26.84
CA LYS A 234 14.10 4.12 28.05
C LYS A 234 13.37 4.72 29.26
N ILE A 235 13.32 6.05 29.38
CA ILE A 235 12.55 6.73 30.44
C ILE A 235 11.05 6.59 30.19
N LEU A 236 10.61 6.65 28.92
CA LEU A 236 9.19 6.51 28.57
C LEU A 236 8.63 5.10 28.66
N GLN A 237 9.47 4.05 28.56
CA GLN A 237 9.00 2.67 28.46
C GLN A 237 7.97 2.27 29.54
N PRO A 238 8.16 2.57 30.84
CA PRO A 238 7.17 2.22 31.86
C PRO A 238 5.81 2.91 31.68
N TYR A 239 5.77 4.05 30.99
CA TYR A 239 4.54 4.77 30.67
C TYR A 239 3.87 4.18 29.42
N PHE A 240 4.65 3.76 28.42
CA PHE A 240 4.13 3.00 27.28
C PHE A 240 3.48 1.69 27.73
N ASP A 241 4.11 0.97 28.66
CA ASP A 241 3.55 -0.28 29.22
C ASP A 241 2.21 -0.05 29.94
N LYS A 242 1.98 1.15 30.49
CA LYS A 242 0.70 1.55 31.10
C LYS A 242 -0.31 2.04 30.08
N LEU A 243 0.15 2.72 29.03
CA LEU A 243 -0.70 3.28 27.98
C LEU A 243 -1.23 2.16 27.05
N TYR A 244 -0.39 1.17 26.78
CA TYR A 244 -0.67 0.00 25.96
C TYR A 244 -0.44 -1.27 26.79
N PRO A 245 -1.25 -1.51 27.83
CA PRO A 245 -1.08 -2.68 28.67
C PRO A 245 -1.30 -3.93 27.82
N THR A 246 -0.44 -4.93 28.02
CA THR A 246 -0.67 -6.27 27.49
C THR A 246 -2.10 -6.69 27.85
N PRO A 247 -2.95 -7.04 26.87
CA PRO A 247 -4.32 -7.43 27.17
C PRO A 247 -4.32 -8.69 28.04
N THR A 248 -5.37 -8.87 28.86
CA THR A 248 -5.59 -10.18 29.46
C THR A 248 -5.94 -11.19 28.38
N PHE A 249 -5.77 -12.48 28.65
CA PHE A 249 -6.18 -13.52 27.71
C PHE A 249 -7.66 -13.37 27.30
N GLU A 250 -8.53 -13.05 28.26
CA GLU A 250 -9.98 -12.88 28.01
C GLU A 250 -10.25 -11.70 27.07
N ALA A 251 -9.61 -10.55 27.29
CA ALA A 251 -9.76 -9.39 26.41
C ALA A 251 -9.11 -9.60 25.03
N PHE A 252 -8.07 -10.44 24.96
CA PHE A 252 -7.43 -10.80 23.71
C PHE A 252 -8.32 -11.74 22.89
N ILE A 253 -8.85 -12.80 23.50
CA ILE A 253 -9.65 -13.81 22.80
C ILE A 253 -11.04 -13.29 22.38
N GLU A 254 -11.61 -12.34 23.13
CA GLU A 254 -12.90 -11.70 22.80
C GLU A 254 -12.89 -11.05 21.41
N ARG A 255 -11.74 -10.54 20.95
CA ARG A 255 -11.57 -9.89 19.64
C ARG A 255 -11.79 -10.81 18.45
N PHE A 256 -11.64 -12.13 18.65
CA PHE A 256 -11.85 -13.10 17.59
C PHE A 256 -13.34 -13.42 17.39
N GLU A 257 -14.19 -13.15 18.39
CA GLU A 257 -15.63 -13.45 18.35
C GLU A 257 -15.95 -14.91 17.97
N LEU A 258 -15.10 -15.85 18.39
CA LEU A 258 -15.21 -17.28 18.08
C LEU A 258 -15.87 -18.06 19.22
N ASP A 259 -16.66 -19.08 18.86
CA ASP A 259 -17.22 -20.05 19.80
C ASP A 259 -16.21 -21.20 20.02
N ILE A 260 -15.38 -21.05 21.05
CA ILE A 260 -14.29 -21.97 21.38
C ILE A 260 -14.67 -22.83 22.60
N PRO A 261 -14.59 -24.17 22.52
CA PRO A 261 -14.83 -25.05 23.68
C PRO A 261 -13.93 -24.73 24.86
N ALA A 262 -14.43 -24.95 26.08
CA ALA A 262 -13.70 -24.61 27.31
C ALA A 262 -12.34 -25.32 27.46
N GLU A 263 -12.20 -26.53 26.93
CA GLU A 263 -10.94 -27.28 26.93
C GLU A 263 -9.86 -26.58 26.09
N ASP A 264 -10.21 -26.20 24.86
CA ASP A 264 -9.32 -25.49 23.95
C ASP A 264 -9.02 -24.08 24.45
N LEU A 265 -10.01 -23.41 25.05
CA LEU A 265 -9.83 -22.10 25.67
C LEU A 265 -8.78 -22.14 26.80
N ALA A 266 -8.82 -23.18 27.64
CA ALA A 266 -7.81 -23.36 28.69
C ALA A 266 -6.41 -23.62 28.12
N LYS A 267 -6.33 -24.38 27.02
CA LYS A 267 -5.06 -24.63 26.32
C LYS A 267 -4.49 -23.34 25.72
N LEU A 268 -5.33 -22.57 25.00
CA LEU A 268 -4.98 -21.27 24.44
C LEU A 268 -4.51 -20.29 25.51
N LYS A 269 -5.19 -20.24 26.67
CA LYS A 269 -4.78 -19.40 27.80
C LYS A 269 -3.36 -19.72 28.28
N ASN A 270 -3.06 -21.01 28.44
CA ASN A 270 -1.72 -21.44 28.87
C ASN A 270 -0.65 -21.05 27.83
N ILE A 271 -0.95 -21.23 26.54
CA ILE A 271 -0.02 -20.83 25.46
C ILE A 271 0.19 -19.31 25.48
N TYR A 272 -0.88 -18.52 25.60
CA TYR A 272 -0.83 -17.06 25.70
C TYR A 272 0.05 -16.59 26.86
N ASP A 273 -0.19 -17.11 28.07
CA ASP A 273 0.55 -16.74 29.28
C ASP A 273 2.04 -17.09 29.14
N ASN A 274 2.37 -18.23 28.50
CA ASN A 274 3.76 -18.63 28.25
C ASN A 274 4.43 -17.80 27.14
N ALA A 275 3.70 -17.44 26.08
CA ALA A 275 4.23 -16.61 24.99
C ALA A 275 4.58 -15.22 25.51
N GLN A 276 3.67 -14.63 26.30
CA GLN A 276 3.89 -13.35 26.98
C GLN A 276 5.10 -13.39 27.94
N LYS A 277 5.33 -14.52 28.60
CA LYS A 277 6.51 -14.71 29.43
C LYS A 277 7.79 -14.81 28.59
N ALA A 278 7.78 -15.59 27.50
CA ALA A 278 8.93 -15.73 26.62
C ALA A 278 9.35 -14.39 26.01
N GLU A 279 8.38 -13.54 25.62
CA GLU A 279 8.64 -12.17 25.15
C GLU A 279 9.33 -11.32 26.21
N LYS A 280 8.85 -11.35 27.47
CA LYS A 280 9.45 -10.60 28.58
C LYS A 280 10.86 -11.08 28.95
N ASP A 281 11.12 -12.37 28.73
CA ASP A 281 12.42 -12.99 28.96
C ASP A 281 13.37 -12.85 27.74
N ASP A 282 12.99 -12.04 26.72
CA ASP A 282 13.74 -11.80 25.47
C ASP A 282 14.04 -13.09 24.67
N ASN A 283 13.18 -14.10 24.79
CA ASN A 283 13.29 -15.38 24.10
C ASN A 283 12.37 -15.44 22.87
N ALA A 284 12.83 -14.79 21.79
CA ALA A 284 12.06 -14.64 20.56
C ALA A 284 11.69 -15.99 19.91
N ASP A 285 12.61 -16.95 19.84
CA ASP A 285 12.38 -18.24 19.18
C ASP A 285 11.27 -19.06 19.84
N ASP A 286 11.21 -19.05 21.17
CA ASP A 286 10.18 -19.77 21.91
C ASP A 286 8.84 -19.02 21.85
N SER A 287 8.85 -17.67 21.88
CA SER A 287 7.65 -16.86 21.68
C SER A 287 7.01 -17.17 20.31
N VAL A 288 7.79 -17.15 19.23
CA VAL A 288 7.29 -17.44 17.87
C VAL A 288 6.60 -18.81 17.81
N LYS A 289 7.22 -19.86 18.34
CA LYS A 289 6.63 -21.20 18.35
C LYS A 289 5.32 -21.27 19.13
N LEU A 290 5.24 -20.59 20.28
CA LEU A 290 4.04 -20.56 21.10
C LEU A 290 2.91 -19.83 20.37
N TRP A 291 3.19 -18.69 19.73
CA TRP A 291 2.20 -17.99 18.92
C TRP A 291 1.76 -18.80 17.69
N GLU A 292 2.67 -19.50 17.02
CA GLU A 292 2.31 -20.42 15.93
C GLU A 292 1.36 -21.53 16.41
N GLU A 293 1.61 -22.12 17.59
CA GLU A 293 0.68 -23.09 18.18
C GLU A 293 -0.67 -22.44 18.53
N PHE A 294 -0.64 -21.23 19.10
CA PHE A 294 -1.83 -20.47 19.45
C PHE A 294 -2.73 -20.26 18.22
N TYR A 295 -2.20 -19.65 17.16
CA TYR A 295 -2.95 -19.36 15.95
C TYR A 295 -3.42 -20.62 15.23
N TYR A 296 -2.61 -21.69 15.25
CA TYR A 296 -3.05 -22.97 14.70
C TYR A 296 -4.30 -23.53 15.37
N ILE A 297 -4.43 -23.39 16.70
CA ILE A 297 -5.62 -23.82 17.43
C ILE A 297 -6.80 -22.90 17.09
N ILE A 298 -6.60 -21.57 17.10
CA ILE A 298 -7.62 -20.58 16.74
C ILE A 298 -8.20 -20.86 15.34
N ASP A 299 -7.35 -21.13 14.36
CA ASP A 299 -7.73 -21.35 12.97
C ASP A 299 -8.74 -22.49 12.79
N GLN A 300 -8.76 -23.47 13.70
CA GLN A 300 -9.74 -24.57 13.66
C GLN A 300 -11.18 -24.11 13.93
N PHE A 301 -11.34 -22.96 14.58
CA PHE A 301 -12.65 -22.39 14.93
C PHE A 301 -13.09 -21.30 13.95
N ILE A 302 -12.19 -20.82 13.09
CA ILE A 302 -12.51 -19.85 12.05
C ILE A 302 -13.27 -20.58 10.94
N LYS A 303 -14.49 -20.12 10.68
CA LYS A 303 -15.25 -20.62 9.55
C LYS A 303 -14.65 -20.06 8.25
N PRO A 304 -14.16 -20.90 7.33
CA PRO A 304 -13.68 -20.40 6.05
C PRO A 304 -14.83 -19.76 5.27
N GLN A 305 -14.48 -18.75 4.46
CA GLN A 305 -15.41 -18.16 3.51
C GLN A 305 -15.97 -19.23 2.56
N THR A 306 -17.16 -19.00 2.05
CA THR A 306 -17.68 -19.79 0.92
C THR A 306 -16.87 -19.46 -0.33
N PHE A 307 -16.89 -20.37 -1.32
CA PHE A 307 -16.27 -20.10 -2.61
C PHE A 307 -16.84 -18.83 -3.26
N GLU A 308 -18.15 -18.62 -3.15
CA GLU A 308 -18.82 -17.44 -3.69
C GLU A 308 -18.39 -16.15 -3.00
N GLU A 309 -18.18 -16.16 -1.69
CA GLU A 309 -17.62 -15.01 -0.94
C GLU A 309 -16.16 -14.76 -1.36
N HIS A 310 -15.33 -15.81 -1.41
CA HIS A 310 -13.93 -15.69 -1.83
C HIS A 310 -13.80 -15.14 -3.24
N MET A 311 -14.66 -15.58 -4.16
CA MET A 311 -14.65 -15.10 -5.54
C MET A 311 -15.22 -13.67 -5.69
N ALA A 312 -16.00 -13.19 -4.73
CA ALA A 312 -16.58 -11.85 -4.77
C ALA A 312 -15.53 -10.74 -4.58
N ASP A 313 -14.38 -11.07 -3.99
CA ASP A 313 -13.24 -10.17 -3.82
C ASP A 313 -12.54 -9.85 -5.15
N TYR A 314 -12.76 -10.66 -6.20
CA TYR A 314 -12.23 -10.38 -7.53
C TYR A 314 -13.18 -9.48 -8.34
N GLU A 315 -12.67 -8.36 -8.85
CA GLU A 315 -13.44 -7.39 -9.64
C GLU A 315 -13.74 -7.85 -11.09
N PHE A 316 -13.59 -9.14 -11.40
CA PHE A 316 -13.86 -9.70 -12.72
C PHE A 316 -14.66 -11.00 -12.66
N LYS A 317 -15.33 -11.30 -13.76
CA LYS A 317 -16.08 -12.55 -13.92
C LYS A 317 -15.23 -13.59 -14.64
N VAL A 318 -15.29 -14.82 -14.15
CA VAL A 318 -14.70 -15.99 -14.79
C VAL A 318 -15.73 -16.76 -15.62
N SER A 319 -15.26 -17.58 -16.56
CA SER A 319 -16.13 -18.48 -17.33
C SER A 319 -16.81 -19.50 -16.42
N GLU A 320 -17.96 -20.04 -16.83
CA GLU A 320 -18.66 -21.08 -16.06
C GLU A 320 -17.80 -22.34 -15.88
N ALA A 321 -17.04 -22.70 -16.92
CA ALA A 321 -16.14 -23.86 -16.90
C ALA A 321 -15.01 -23.67 -15.88
N ASP A 322 -14.36 -22.50 -15.87
CA ASP A 322 -13.28 -22.20 -14.94
C ASP A 322 -13.79 -22.01 -13.51
N SER A 323 -14.95 -21.36 -13.34
CA SER A 323 -15.62 -21.23 -12.04
C SER A 323 -15.83 -22.59 -11.38
N LYS A 324 -16.24 -23.60 -12.15
CA LYS A 324 -16.43 -24.96 -11.65
C LYS A 324 -15.12 -25.62 -11.22
N GLN A 325 -14.03 -25.42 -11.96
CA GLN A 325 -12.71 -25.94 -11.62
C GLN A 325 -12.13 -25.25 -10.37
N LEU A 326 -12.22 -23.92 -10.31
CA LEU A 326 -11.81 -23.11 -9.16
C LEU A 326 -12.56 -23.53 -7.90
N LYS A 327 -13.89 -23.69 -8.00
CA LYS A 327 -14.71 -24.16 -6.88
C LYS A 327 -14.26 -25.51 -6.35
N GLN A 328 -14.01 -26.45 -7.26
CA GLN A 328 -13.52 -27.77 -6.89
C GLN A 328 -12.16 -27.69 -6.17
N LEU A 329 -11.20 -26.93 -6.70
CA LEU A 329 -9.89 -26.74 -6.06
C LEU A 329 -10.02 -26.11 -4.68
N TYR A 330 -10.83 -25.05 -4.54
CA TYR A 330 -11.09 -24.37 -3.28
C TYR A 330 -11.69 -25.30 -2.23
N GLU A 331 -12.76 -26.02 -2.58
CA GLU A 331 -13.41 -26.97 -1.67
C GLU A 331 -12.51 -28.19 -1.34
N GLU A 332 -11.58 -28.56 -2.21
CA GLU A 332 -10.56 -29.58 -1.91
C GLU A 332 -9.50 -29.04 -0.94
N ILE A 333 -9.04 -27.81 -1.12
CA ILE A 333 -8.08 -27.14 -0.22
C ILE A 333 -8.66 -27.09 1.20
N LEU A 334 -9.94 -26.69 1.35
CA LEU A 334 -10.60 -26.60 2.65
C LEU A 334 -10.74 -27.94 3.40
N LYS A 335 -10.52 -29.08 2.73
CA LYS A 335 -10.56 -30.42 3.34
C LYS A 335 -9.18 -30.92 3.77
N LEU A 336 -8.10 -30.25 3.37
CA LEU A 336 -6.73 -30.66 3.65
C LEU A 336 -6.29 -30.19 5.04
N ASN A 337 -5.42 -30.95 5.69
CA ASN A 337 -4.84 -30.56 6.95
C ASN A 337 -3.64 -29.62 6.72
N ILE A 338 -3.69 -28.39 7.26
CA ILE A 338 -2.66 -27.37 6.99
C ILE A 338 -1.25 -27.76 7.46
N LYS A 339 -1.12 -28.62 8.48
CA LYS A 339 0.17 -29.13 8.97
C LYS A 339 0.70 -30.30 8.16
N GLU A 340 -0.18 -31.25 7.83
CA GLU A 340 0.24 -32.51 7.18
C GLU A 340 0.33 -32.38 5.66
N ASP A 341 -0.50 -31.52 5.06
CA ASP A 341 -0.68 -31.43 3.61
C ASP A 341 -0.17 -30.10 3.02
N LYS A 342 0.71 -29.37 3.73
CA LYS A 342 1.20 -28.04 3.31
C LYS A 342 1.60 -27.97 1.83
N VAL A 343 2.42 -28.92 1.37
CA VAL A 343 2.88 -28.97 -0.03
C VAL A 343 1.71 -29.14 -1.01
N LYS A 344 0.74 -30.02 -0.70
CA LYS A 344 -0.44 -30.23 -1.57
C LYS A 344 -1.36 -29.01 -1.59
N ILE A 345 -1.50 -28.32 -0.45
CA ILE A 345 -2.26 -27.07 -0.35
C ILE A 345 -1.62 -26.02 -1.25
N GLU A 346 -0.29 -25.85 -1.19
CA GLU A 346 0.46 -24.93 -2.03
C GLU A 346 0.29 -25.24 -3.54
N GLU A 347 0.43 -26.51 -3.93
CA GLU A 347 0.20 -26.97 -5.32
C GLU A 347 -1.21 -26.66 -5.81
N LYS A 348 -2.25 -26.87 -4.98
CA LYS A 348 -3.64 -26.58 -5.35
C LYS A 348 -3.90 -25.09 -5.46
N TRP A 349 -3.34 -24.27 -4.57
CA TRP A 349 -3.42 -22.81 -4.68
C TRP A 349 -2.69 -22.28 -5.91
N GLU A 350 -1.57 -22.90 -6.29
CA GLU A 350 -0.88 -22.58 -7.54
C GLU A 350 -1.76 -22.90 -8.74
N ALA A 351 -2.36 -24.09 -8.79
CA ALA A 351 -3.31 -24.44 -9.85
C ALA A 351 -4.50 -23.47 -9.90
N PHE A 352 -5.04 -23.08 -8.74
CA PHE A 352 -6.12 -22.08 -8.64
C PHE A 352 -5.70 -20.73 -9.25
N ARG A 353 -4.51 -20.23 -8.87
CA ARG A 353 -3.97 -18.97 -9.42
C ARG A 353 -3.68 -19.05 -10.92
N ASN A 354 -3.18 -20.17 -11.42
CA ASN A 354 -2.89 -20.37 -12.84
C ASN A 354 -4.17 -20.30 -13.70
N ILE A 355 -5.30 -20.79 -13.19
CA ILE A 355 -6.60 -20.65 -13.87
C ILE A 355 -7.04 -19.17 -13.89
N LEU A 356 -6.78 -18.40 -12.83
CA LEU A 356 -7.14 -16.98 -12.76
C LEU A 356 -6.20 -16.05 -13.53
N GLU A 357 -4.96 -16.46 -13.81
CA GLU A 357 -3.93 -15.63 -14.42
C GLU A 357 -4.38 -14.90 -15.72
N PRO A 358 -5.08 -15.54 -16.67
CA PRO A 358 -5.57 -14.85 -17.87
C PRO A 358 -6.58 -13.75 -17.55
N TYR A 359 -7.41 -13.93 -16.51
CA TYR A 359 -8.40 -12.94 -16.10
C TYR A 359 -7.74 -11.74 -15.44
N PHE A 360 -6.72 -11.95 -14.60
CA PHE A 360 -5.90 -10.85 -14.08
C PHE A 360 -5.22 -10.08 -15.20
N LYS A 361 -4.59 -10.78 -16.17
CA LYS A 361 -3.95 -10.12 -17.32
C LYS A 361 -4.95 -9.29 -18.15
N ALA A 362 -6.16 -9.81 -18.37
CA ALA A 362 -7.19 -9.12 -19.14
C ALA A 362 -7.81 -7.91 -18.41
N ASN A 363 -7.80 -7.92 -17.08
CA ASN A 363 -8.37 -6.86 -16.25
C ASN A 363 -7.32 -5.94 -15.62
N LYS A 364 -6.02 -6.18 -15.88
CA LYS A 364 -4.93 -5.30 -15.45
C LYS A 364 -5.19 -3.88 -15.94
N GLU A 365 -5.01 -2.93 -15.05
CA GLU A 365 -5.18 -1.52 -15.33
C GLU A 365 -4.16 -1.04 -16.35
N ILE A 366 -4.62 -0.20 -17.28
CA ILE A 366 -3.75 0.63 -18.09
C ILE A 366 -3.41 1.88 -17.27
N LEU A 367 -2.13 2.05 -16.97
CA LEU A 367 -1.62 3.13 -16.16
C LEU A 367 -1.46 4.39 -17.02
N ILE A 368 -2.11 5.50 -16.65
CA ILE A 368 -2.08 6.76 -17.41
C ILE A 368 -1.47 7.87 -16.57
N SER A 369 -0.44 8.53 -17.11
CA SER A 369 0.06 9.81 -16.62
C SER A 369 -0.71 10.92 -17.35
N PRO A 370 -1.68 11.58 -16.69
CA PRO A 370 -2.55 12.54 -17.35
C PRO A 370 -1.80 13.81 -17.76
N SER A 371 -2.01 14.24 -19.01
CA SER A 371 -1.70 15.58 -19.52
C SER A 371 -2.89 16.54 -19.37
N LYS A 372 -4.11 16.02 -19.24
CA LYS A 372 -5.34 16.79 -18.97
C LYS A 372 -6.42 15.91 -18.35
N LEU A 373 -7.15 16.46 -17.38
CA LEU A 373 -8.40 15.89 -16.87
C LEU A 373 -9.56 16.82 -17.20
N THR A 374 -10.63 16.30 -17.79
CA THR A 374 -11.89 17.01 -18.01
C THR A 374 -12.95 16.46 -17.07
N VAL A 375 -13.37 17.29 -16.11
CA VAL A 375 -14.32 16.94 -15.04
C VAL A 375 -15.46 17.95 -15.07
N ASN A 376 -16.71 17.49 -15.18
CA ASN A 376 -17.90 18.36 -15.27
C ASN A 376 -17.80 19.45 -16.36
N GLY A 377 -17.10 19.17 -17.47
CA GLY A 377 -16.89 20.10 -18.57
C GLY A 377 -15.81 21.16 -18.33
N GLN A 378 -15.09 21.08 -17.20
CA GLN A 378 -13.93 21.92 -16.91
C GLN A 378 -12.63 21.13 -17.11
N ASP A 379 -11.66 21.78 -17.76
CA ASP A 379 -10.33 21.21 -17.99
C ASP A 379 -9.37 21.58 -16.86
N TYR A 380 -8.60 20.59 -16.42
CA TYR A 380 -7.54 20.71 -15.43
C TYR A 380 -6.24 20.20 -16.04
N LEU A 381 -5.20 21.03 -15.97
CA LEU A 381 -3.88 20.71 -16.49
C LEU A 381 -2.90 20.47 -15.33
N PRO A 382 -1.96 19.53 -15.46
CA PRO A 382 -0.93 19.30 -14.46
C PRO A 382 -0.01 20.53 -14.25
N GLN A 383 0.56 20.65 -13.06
CA GLN A 383 1.45 21.72 -12.58
C GLN A 383 2.88 21.25 -12.35
#